data_AF-A0A286EAI2-F1
#
_entry.id   AF-A0A286EAI2-F1
#
_cell.length_a   1.000
_cell.length_b   1.000
_cell.length_c   1.000
_cell.angle_alpha   90.00
_cell.angle_beta   90.00
_cell.angle_gamma   90.00
#
_symmetry.space_group_name_H-M   'P 1'
#
loop_
_entity.id
_entity.type
_entity.pdbx_description
1 polymer ?
#
loop_
_entity_poly.entity_id
_entity_poly.type
_entity_poly.pdbx_seq_one_letter_code
_entity_poly.pdbx_strand_id
1 'polypeptide(L)' 'MPPGGNSSHECLGLSFRLGATGKVEVTERAIIVEGLDEPPRYHLQHTHGYQCHDRAKPHHHRRHGRADIGWPTPSRDGTP' A
#
# COMPACT_ATOMS: atom_id res chain seq x y z
N MET A 1 -8.33 -14.52 8.59
CA MET A 1 -9.48 -13.97 9.34
C MET A 1 -9.79 -12.60 8.75
N PRO A 2 -10.87 -12.37 7.98
CA PRO A 2 -11.37 -11.01 7.83
C PRO A 2 -12.13 -10.68 9.13
N PRO A 3 -11.66 -9.74 9.98
CA PRO A 3 -12.49 -9.25 11.07
C PRO A 3 -13.67 -8.50 10.47
N GLY A 4 -14.82 -8.59 11.12
CA GLY A 4 -16.10 -8.12 10.60
C GLY A 4 -16.08 -6.68 10.07
N GLY A 5 -16.68 -6.53 8.88
CA GLY A 5 -17.68 -5.50 8.64
C GLY A 5 -17.23 -4.05 8.68
N ASN A 6 -16.26 -3.67 7.84
CA ASN A 6 -16.23 -2.30 7.34
C ASN A 6 -17.03 -2.28 6.04
N SER A 7 -18.13 -1.55 6.02
CA SER A 7 -18.99 -1.48 4.84
C SER A 7 -18.20 -0.86 3.69
N SER A 8 -18.33 -1.34 2.46
CA SER A 8 -17.60 -0.79 1.30
C SER A 8 -17.73 0.73 1.15
N HIS A 9 -18.85 1.30 1.62
CA HIS A 9 -19.10 2.75 1.70
C HIS A 9 -18.18 3.50 2.68
N GLU A 10 -17.82 2.91 3.82
CA GLU A 10 -16.93 3.56 4.80
C GLU A 10 -15.50 3.61 4.29
N CYS A 11 -15.03 2.51 3.69
CA CYS A 11 -13.74 2.44 3.02
C CYS A 11 -13.65 3.48 1.89
N LEU A 12 -14.71 3.61 1.10
CA LEU A 12 -14.82 4.60 0.03
C LEU A 12 -14.70 6.02 0.58
N GLY A 13 -15.51 6.35 1.60
CA GLY A 13 -15.54 7.68 2.20
C GLY A 13 -14.22 8.08 2.88
N LEU A 14 -13.57 7.15 3.59
CA LEU A 14 -12.24 7.42 4.18
C LEU A 14 -11.18 7.61 3.09
N SER A 15 -11.20 6.82 2.02
CA SER A 15 -10.24 6.94 0.92
C SER A 15 -10.25 8.33 0.29
N PHE A 16 -11.43 8.89 0.02
CA PHE A 16 -11.54 10.25 -0.53
C PHE A 16 -11.14 11.34 0.47
N ARG A 17 -11.44 11.17 1.76
CA ARG A 17 -10.96 12.10 2.81
C ARG A 17 -9.45 12.14 2.92
N LEU A 18 -8.79 11.03 2.61
CA LEU A 18 -7.34 10.91 2.62
C LEU A 18 -6.68 11.39 1.31
N GLY A 19 -7.47 11.80 0.32
CA GLY A 19 -6.98 12.38 -0.93
C GLY A 19 -6.95 11.43 -2.12
N ALA A 20 -7.68 10.31 -2.10
CA ALA A 20 -7.80 9.47 -3.30
C ALA A 20 -8.41 10.28 -4.45
N THR A 21 -7.77 10.24 -5.62
CA THR A 21 -8.17 11.04 -6.79
C THR A 21 -9.00 10.28 -7.79
N GLY A 22 -9.04 8.95 -7.69
CA GLY A 22 -9.67 8.09 -8.68
C GLY A 22 -10.49 6.96 -8.09
N LYS A 23 -10.61 5.88 -8.85
CA LYS A 23 -11.51 4.76 -8.52
C LYS A 23 -11.01 4.00 -7.30
N VAL A 24 -11.87 3.90 -6.28
CA VAL A 24 -11.66 3.03 -5.13
C VAL A 24 -12.45 1.73 -5.32
N GLU A 25 -11.81 0.60 -5.12
CA GLU A 25 -12.41 -0.73 -5.25
C GLU A 25 -12.11 -1.53 -3.99
N VAL A 26 -13.16 -2.06 -3.35
CA VAL A 26 -13.05 -2.88 -2.14
C VAL A 26 -13.38 -4.32 -2.54
N THR A 27 -12.41 -5.20 -2.36
CA THR A 27 -12.55 -6.64 -2.59
C THR A 27 -12.49 -7.37 -1.26
N GLU A 28 -12.76 -8.68 -1.27
CA GLU A 28 -12.58 -9.52 -0.08
C GLU A 28 -11.14 -9.58 0.43
N ARG A 29 -10.15 -9.16 -0.38
CA ARG A 29 -8.73 -9.29 -0.07
C ARG A 29 -8.00 -7.96 0.15
N ALA A 30 -8.48 -6.87 -0.47
CA ALA A 30 -7.79 -5.59 -0.45
C ALA A 30 -8.70 -4.40 -0.82
N ILE A 31 -8.28 -3.21 -0.39
CA ILE A 31 -8.75 -1.90 -0.86
C ILE A 31 -7.77 -1.40 -1.93
N ILE A 32 -8.27 -1.18 -3.14
CA ILE A 32 -7.49 -0.70 -4.28
C ILE A 32 -7.86 0.77 -4.50
N VAL A 33 -6.88 1.66 -4.41
CA VAL A 33 -7.05 3.12 -4.51
C VAL A 33 -6.24 3.70 -5.67
N GLU A 34 -6.45 4.99 -5.95
CA GLU A 34 -5.71 5.74 -6.95
C GLU A 34 -5.37 7.13 -6.39
N GLY A 35 -4.11 7.52 -6.52
CA GLY A 35 -3.61 8.82 -6.09
C GLY A 35 -3.17 8.88 -4.63
N LEU A 36 -3.07 7.75 -3.92
CA LEU A 36 -2.64 7.74 -2.52
C LEU A 36 -1.18 7.33 -2.36
N ASP A 37 -0.44 8.16 -1.64
CA ASP A 37 0.91 7.87 -1.18
C ASP A 37 0.93 6.84 -0.02
N GLU A 38 2.12 6.45 0.41
CA GLU A 38 2.28 5.38 1.40
C GLU A 38 1.63 5.64 2.76
N PRO A 39 1.75 6.82 3.40
CA PRO A 39 1.15 7.03 4.72
C PRO A 39 -0.39 6.93 4.73
N PRO A 40 -1.13 7.56 3.80
CA PRO A 40 -2.58 7.37 3.69
C PRO A 40 -3.01 5.91 3.49
N ARG A 41 -2.28 5.15 2.67
CA ARG A 41 -2.56 3.72 2.47
C ARG A 41 -2.30 2.91 3.72
N TYR A 42 -1.26 3.24 4.49
CA TYR A 42 -0.98 2.59 5.76
C TYR A 42 -2.11 2.83 6.76
N HIS A 43 -2.65 4.05 6.81
CA HIS A 43 -3.81 4.37 7.63
C HIS A 43 -5.03 3.52 7.23
N LEU A 44 -5.38 3.45 5.94
CA LEU A 44 -6.48 2.60 5.45
C LEU A 44 -6.32 1.13 5.84
N GLN A 45 -5.10 0.60 5.79
CA GLN A 45 -4.81 -0.79 6.15
C GLN A 45 -5.09 -1.07 7.62
N HIS A 46 -4.58 -0.21 8.51
CA HIS A 46 -4.75 -0.39 9.96
C HIS A 46 -6.15 -0.05 10.44
N THR A 47 -6.81 0.93 9.83
CA THR A 47 -8.19 1.27 10.18
C THR A 47 -9.15 0.15 9.79
N HIS A 48 -8.97 -0.46 8.61
CA HIS A 48 -9.95 -1.40 8.09
C HIS A 48 -9.56 -2.88 8.18
N GLY A 49 -8.30 -3.20 8.47
CA GLY A 49 -7.81 -4.59 8.52
C GLY A 49 -7.69 -5.25 7.13
N TYR A 50 -7.62 -4.45 6.06
CA TYR A 50 -7.41 -4.92 4.68
C TYR A 50 -6.03 -4.55 4.19
N GLN A 51 -5.50 -5.27 3.20
CA GLN A 51 -4.37 -4.79 2.41
C GLN A 51 -4.81 -3.55 1.60
N CYS A 52 -3.93 -2.55 1.42
CA CYS A 52 -4.22 -1.37 0.60
C CYS A 52 -3.14 -1.16 -0.46
N HIS A 53 -3.56 -1.02 -1.71
CA HIS A 53 -2.67 -0.85 -2.85
C HIS A 53 -3.12 0.33 -3.71
N ASP A 54 -2.16 1.09 -4.22
CA ASP A 54 -2.44 2.12 -5.22
C ASP A 54 -2.21 1.51 -6.62
N ARG A 55 -3.12 1.76 -7.56
CA ARG A 55 -3.06 1.22 -8.93
C ARG A 55 -1.76 1.59 -9.66
N ALA A 56 -1.25 2.80 -9.44
CA ALA A 56 0.00 3.28 -10.03
C ALA A 56 1.24 2.80 -9.27
N LYS A 57 1.08 2.26 -8.05
CA LYS A 57 2.17 1.76 -7.19
C LYS A 57 1.88 0.32 -6.76
N PRO A 58 1.87 -0.65 -7.70
CA PRO A 58 1.62 -2.04 -7.37
C PRO A 58 2.72 -2.55 -6.42
N HIS A 59 2.31 -3.23 -5.35
CA HIS A 59 3.25 -3.86 -4.43
C HIS A 59 3.82 -5.10 -5.13
N HIS A 60 5.05 -5.01 -5.62
CA HIS A 60 5.74 -6.16 -6.18
C HIS A 60 6.08 -7.16 -5.07
N HIS A 61 5.67 -8.41 -5.25
CA HIS A 61 5.94 -9.51 -4.31
C HIS A 61 7.45 -9.58 -3.99
N ARG A 62 7.79 -9.52 -2.69
CA ARG A 62 9.17 -9.46 -2.14
C ARG A 62 9.98 -8.20 -2.46
N ARG A 63 9.37 -7.16 -3.02
CA ARG A 63 9.97 -5.81 -3.14
C ARG A 63 9.14 -4.82 -2.32
N HIS A 64 9.20 -4.96 -1.00
CA HIS A 64 8.77 -3.90 -0.10
C HIS A 64 9.72 -2.71 -0.29
N GLY A 65 9.27 -1.68 -1.03
CA GLY A 65 9.82 -0.32 -1.00
C GLY A 65 11.34 -0.17 -0.88
N ARG A 66 12.14 -0.99 -1.58
CA ARG A 66 13.56 -0.68 -1.81
C ARG A 66 13.65 -0.01 -3.17
N ALA A 67 14.37 1.10 -3.25
CA ALA A 67 14.74 1.73 -4.50
C ALA A 67 15.23 0.68 -5.51
N ASP A 68 14.96 0.88 -6.80
CA ASP A 68 15.37 -0.05 -7.88
C ASP A 68 16.89 -0.34 -7.83
N ILE A 69 17.66 0.61 -7.33
CA ILE A 69 19.04 0.43 -6.93
C ILE A 69 19.08 -0.16 -5.52
N GLY A 70 19.51 -1.43 -5.41
CA GLY A 70 19.84 -2.03 -4.12
C GLY A 70 20.82 -1.14 -3.34
N TRP A 71 20.85 -1.31 -2.01
CA TRP A 71 21.85 -0.62 -1.18
C TRP A 71 23.25 -0.92 -1.73
N PRO A 72 24.14 0.07 -1.88
CA PRO A 72 25.49 -0.20 -2.34
C PRO A 72 26.13 -1.19 -1.36
N THR A 73 26.42 -2.39 -1.85
CA THR A 73 27.23 -3.36 -1.11
C THR A 73 28.64 -2.80 -1.03
N PRO A 74 29.23 -2.57 0.16
CA PRO A 74 30.64 -2.25 0.24
C PRO A 74 31.42 -3.44 -0.34
N SER A 75 32.16 -3.20 -1.43
CA SER A 75 33.05 -4.20 -2.02
C SER A 75 34.04 -4.62 -0.93
N ARG A 76 33.98 -5.89 -0.51
CA ARG A 76 35.05 -6.49 0.29
C ARG A 76 36.18 -6.85 -0.66
N ASP A 77 36.92 -5.85 -1.10
CA ASP A 77 38.24 -6.04 -1.70
C ASP A 77 39.23 -5.17 -0.94
N GLY A 78 39.73 -5.77 0.14
CA GLY A 78 40.79 -5.24 0.97
C GLY A 78 41.71 -6.40 1.35
N THR A 79 42.55 -6.81 0.41
CA THR A 79 43.66 -7.73 0.69
C THR A 79 44.88 -7.26 -0.10
N PRO A 80 45.88 -6.63 0.53
CA PRO A 80 47.27 -6.88 0.20
C PRO A 80 47.76 -8.19 0.84
#